data_AF-A0A8T5KS08-F1
#
_entry.id   AF-A0A8T5KS08-F1
#
_cell.length_a   1.000
_cell.length_b   1.000
_cell.length_c   1.000
_cell.angle_alpha   90.00
_cell.angle_beta   90.00
_cell.angle_gamma   90.00
#
_symmetry.space_group_name_H-M   'P 1'
#
loop_
_entity.id
_entity.type
_entity.pdbx_description
1 polymer ?
#
loop_
_entity_poly.entity_id
_entity_poly.type
_entity_poly.pdbx_seq_one_letter_code
_entity_poly.pdbx_strand_id
1 'polypeptide(L)'
;MDGLDKLGEEDYILFDGFKIVLFGWYGGEWNGDVSFGNTPKEVVLNMSRGSWSPEENGNPTEYMAGVQYRSFQEHTSLYHDEESFLQLLIKDDSLKIYKWEWEPEHK
;
A
#
# COMPACT_ATOMS: atom_id res chain seq x y z
N MET A 1 9.69 13.86 -14.25
CA MET A 1 9.77 12.45 -14.69
C MET A 1 9.28 11.67 -13.50
N ASP A 2 8.21 10.89 -13.66
CA ASP A 2 7.47 10.25 -12.55
C ASP A 2 8.16 8.98 -12.01
N GLY A 3 9.34 8.64 -12.53
CA GLY A 3 10.22 7.56 -12.08
C GLY A 3 9.85 6.19 -12.63
N LEU A 4 8.67 6.05 -13.26
CA LEU A 4 8.16 4.78 -13.80
C LEU A 4 8.97 4.25 -14.98
N ASP A 5 9.82 5.10 -15.57
CA ASP A 5 10.80 4.74 -16.59
C ASP A 5 11.86 3.73 -16.12
N LYS A 6 11.95 3.46 -14.80
CA LYS A 6 12.85 2.45 -14.24
C LYS A 6 12.25 1.04 -14.18
N LEU A 7 10.95 0.87 -14.50
CA LEU A 7 10.30 -0.44 -14.51
C LEU A 7 10.70 -1.23 -15.76
N GLY A 8 11.06 -2.50 -15.57
CA GLY A 8 11.34 -3.45 -16.64
C GLY A 8 10.11 -4.25 -17.05
N GLU A 9 10.19 -4.95 -18.19
CA GLU A 9 9.11 -5.84 -18.68
C GLU A 9 8.68 -6.90 -17.64
N GLU A 10 9.64 -7.40 -16.85
CA GLU A 10 9.39 -8.38 -15.78
C GLU A 10 8.49 -7.83 -14.66
N ASP A 11 8.60 -6.54 -14.34
CA ASP A 11 7.76 -5.89 -13.33
C ASP A 11 6.30 -5.84 -13.78
N TYR A 12 6.06 -5.50 -15.06
CA TYR A 12 4.72 -5.48 -15.63
C TYR A 12 4.07 -6.88 -15.63
N ILE A 13 4.84 -7.93 -15.95
CA ILE A 13 4.36 -9.32 -15.90
C ILE A 13 3.98 -9.71 -14.46
N LEU A 14 4.78 -9.29 -13.47
CA LEU A 14 4.44 -9.51 -12.06
C LEU A 14 3.12 -8.81 -11.69
N PHE A 15 2.92 -7.57 -12.12
CA PHE A 15 1.73 -6.77 -11.81
C PHE A 15 0.44 -7.35 -12.40
N ASP A 16 0.52 -8.02 -13.54
CA ASP A 16 -0.63 -8.70 -14.14
C ASP A 16 -1.18 -9.84 -13.27
N GLY A 17 -0.34 -10.43 -12.41
CA GLY A 17 -0.73 -11.48 -11.46
C GLY A 17 -1.56 -10.99 -10.26
N PHE A 18 -1.75 -9.68 -10.09
CA PHE A 18 -2.45 -9.09 -8.95
C PHE A 18 -3.62 -8.20 -9.38
N LYS A 19 -4.68 -8.18 -8.57
CA LYS A 19 -5.84 -7.29 -8.79
C LYS A 19 -5.59 -5.86 -8.34
N ILE A 20 -4.73 -5.65 -7.35
CA ILE A 20 -4.41 -4.35 -6.78
C ILE A 20 -2.90 -4.16 -6.85
N VAL A 21 -2.47 -3.02 -7.41
CA VAL A 21 -1.08 -2.59 -7.49
C VAL A 21 -1.01 -1.08 -7.25
N LEU A 22 -0.24 -0.69 -6.24
CA LEU A 22 -0.09 0.68 -5.77
C LEU A 22 1.39 1.07 -5.76
N PHE A 23 1.70 2.30 -6.15
CA PHE A 23 3.06 2.84 -6.15
C PHE A 23 3.25 3.84 -5.02
N GLY A 24 4.33 3.69 -4.25
CA GLY A 24 4.71 4.61 -3.18
C GLY A 24 5.12 5.97 -3.71
N TRP A 25 4.57 7.03 -3.14
CA TRP A 25 4.86 8.40 -3.55
C TRP A 25 5.32 9.24 -2.38
N TYR A 26 6.36 10.05 -2.61
CA TYR A 26 6.88 10.99 -1.63
C TYR A 26 7.38 12.24 -2.35
N GLY A 27 7.02 13.42 -1.85
CA GLY A 27 7.53 14.68 -2.43
C GLY A 27 7.13 14.93 -3.89
N GLY A 28 6.07 14.29 -4.40
CA GLY A 28 5.64 14.42 -5.79
C GLY A 28 6.41 13.54 -6.79
N GLU A 29 7.12 12.53 -6.32
CA GLU A 29 7.80 11.54 -7.14
C GLU A 29 7.56 10.10 -6.63
N TRP A 30 7.71 9.13 -7.53
CA TRP A 30 7.71 7.72 -7.14
C TRP A 30 8.95 7.41 -6.31
N ASN A 31 8.75 6.80 -5.15
CA ASN A 31 9.83 6.52 -4.20
C ASN A 31 10.52 5.15 -4.44
N GLY A 32 10.06 4.38 -5.43
CA GLY A 32 10.56 3.03 -5.72
C GLY A 32 9.76 1.90 -5.09
N ASP A 33 8.86 2.20 -4.15
CA ASP A 33 8.04 1.19 -3.49
C ASP A 33 6.86 0.80 -4.39
N VAL A 34 6.56 -0.51 -4.39
CA VAL A 34 5.40 -1.09 -5.05
C VAL A 34 4.71 -2.03 -4.09
N SER A 35 3.41 -1.86 -3.90
CA SER A 35 2.58 -2.69 -3.03
C SER A 35 1.48 -3.35 -3.83
N PHE A 36 1.32 -4.66 -3.67
CA PHE A 36 0.41 -5.43 -4.52
C PHE A 36 -0.26 -6.59 -3.78
N GLY A 37 -1.41 -7.03 -4.30
CA GLY A 37 -2.21 -8.12 -3.74
C GLY A 37 -3.52 -8.32 -4.49
N ASN A 38 -4.23 -9.40 -4.19
CA ASN A 38 -5.56 -9.67 -4.76
C ASN A 38 -6.71 -9.17 -3.89
N THR A 39 -6.41 -8.70 -2.68
CA THR A 39 -7.35 -8.06 -1.74
C THR A 39 -6.63 -6.93 -1.00
N PRO A 40 -7.34 -5.94 -0.42
CA PRO A 40 -6.74 -4.91 0.42
C PRO A 40 -5.87 -5.48 1.54
N LYS A 41 -6.33 -6.57 2.17
CA LYS A 41 -5.59 -7.29 3.22
C LYS A 41 -4.24 -7.82 2.73
N GLU A 42 -4.19 -8.39 1.54
CA GLU A 42 -2.94 -8.89 0.97
C GLU A 42 -1.96 -7.75 0.63
N VAL A 43 -2.47 -6.62 0.14
CA VAL A 43 -1.66 -5.42 -0.13
C VAL A 43 -1.02 -4.91 1.16
N VAL A 44 -1.80 -4.75 2.24
CA VAL A 44 -1.26 -4.29 3.53
C VAL A 44 -0.28 -5.31 4.13
N LEU A 45 -0.51 -6.62 3.93
CA LEU A 45 0.46 -7.64 4.31
C LEU A 45 1.76 -7.56 3.50
N ASN A 46 1.68 -7.24 2.21
CA ASN A 46 2.85 -6.99 1.38
C ASN A 46 3.63 -5.76 1.90
N MET A 47 2.94 -4.65 2.20
CA MET A 47 3.53 -3.45 2.77
C MET A 47 4.21 -3.72 4.12
N SER A 48 3.54 -4.46 5.01
CA SER A 48 4.04 -4.71 6.36
C SER A 48 5.33 -5.52 6.37
N ARG A 49 5.53 -6.43 5.41
CA ARG A 49 6.79 -7.20 5.27
C ARG A 49 8.00 -6.32 4.94
N GLY A 50 7.79 -5.14 4.38
CA GLY A 50 8.82 -4.13 4.14
C GLY A 50 9.17 -3.28 5.38
N SER A 51 8.42 -3.42 6.49
CA SER A 51 8.68 -2.60 7.68
C SER A 51 9.99 -3.00 8.37
N TRP A 52 10.71 -1.98 8.84
CA TRP A 52 11.93 -2.10 9.64
C TRP A 52 11.65 -2.37 11.13
N SER A 53 10.43 -2.08 11.60
CA SER A 53 10.02 -2.43 12.96
C SER A 53 9.69 -3.94 13.03
N PRO A 54 10.32 -4.69 13.95
CA PRO A 54 10.02 -6.11 14.13
C PRO A 54 8.56 -6.40 14.49
N GLU A 55 7.89 -5.49 15.18
CA GLU A 55 6.49 -5.60 15.60
C GLU A 55 5.53 -5.44 14.42
N GLU A 56 5.89 -4.58 13.47
CA GLU A 56 5.14 -4.32 12.23
C GLU A 56 5.45 -5.35 11.14
N ASN A 57 6.65 -5.93 11.12
CA ASN A 57 7.10 -6.76 10.00
C ASN A 57 6.21 -8.01 9.83
N GLY A 58 5.47 -8.06 8.73
CA GLY A 58 4.52 -9.14 8.44
C GLY A 58 3.25 -9.11 9.31
N ASN A 59 3.03 -8.03 10.07
CA ASN A 59 1.85 -7.81 10.89
C ASN A 59 1.06 -6.59 10.38
N PRO A 60 0.02 -6.80 9.54
CA PRO A 60 -0.79 -5.71 8.97
C PRO A 60 -1.37 -4.76 10.01
N THR A 61 -1.86 -5.28 11.14
CA THR A 61 -2.51 -4.48 12.18
C THR A 61 -1.53 -3.52 12.83
N GLU A 62 -0.38 -4.01 13.27
CA GLU A 62 0.66 -3.17 13.89
C GLU A 62 1.27 -2.20 12.87
N TYR A 63 1.44 -2.63 11.63
CA TYR A 63 1.92 -1.76 10.55
C TYR A 63 0.98 -0.57 10.32
N MET A 64 -0.33 -0.80 10.18
CA MET A 64 -1.31 0.28 10.01
C MET A 64 -1.30 1.24 11.20
N ALA A 65 -1.26 0.70 12.43
CA ALA A 65 -1.17 1.51 13.65
C ALA A 65 0.11 2.37 13.68
N GLY A 66 1.24 1.80 13.29
CA GLY A 66 2.52 2.50 13.20
C GLY A 66 2.53 3.61 12.16
N VAL A 67 2.01 3.34 10.95
CA VAL A 67 1.85 4.37 9.89
C VAL A 67 0.98 5.50 10.39
N GLN A 68 -0.15 5.18 11.02
CA GLN A 68 -1.05 6.19 11.54
C GLN A 68 -0.42 7.07 12.62
N TYR A 69 0.28 6.45 13.57
CA TYR A 69 1.00 7.18 14.61
C TYR A 69 2.03 8.13 14.01
N ARG A 70 2.79 7.68 13.00
CA ARG A 70 3.79 8.50 12.33
C ARG A 70 3.18 9.67 11.55
N SER A 71 2.08 9.43 10.83
CA SER A 71 1.47 10.45 9.97
C SER A 71 0.60 11.46 10.72
N PHE A 72 -0.11 11.03 11.77
CA PHE A 72 -1.14 11.84 12.41
C PHE A 72 -0.85 12.15 13.89
N GLN A 73 0.17 11.53 14.49
CA GLN A 73 0.43 11.61 15.94
C GLN A 73 -0.78 11.20 16.79
N GLU A 74 -1.69 10.40 16.23
CA GLU A 74 -2.90 9.92 16.90
C GLU A 74 -2.76 8.45 17.27
N HIS A 75 -3.07 8.12 18.52
CA HIS A 75 -3.12 6.74 19.02
C HIS A 75 -4.48 6.06 18.77
N THR A 76 -5.46 6.75 18.17
CA THR A 76 -6.83 6.25 17.99
C THR A 76 -7.03 5.76 16.57
N SER A 77 -7.28 4.46 16.35
CA SER A 77 -7.43 3.89 14.99
C SER A 77 -8.37 4.71 14.11
N LEU A 78 -7.83 5.33 13.04
CA LEU A 78 -8.58 6.08 12.04
C LEU A 78 -9.19 5.16 10.97
N TYR A 79 -8.80 3.87 10.96
CA TYR A 79 -9.23 2.89 9.97
C TYR A 79 -9.94 1.72 10.63
N HIS A 80 -11.02 1.26 9.98
CA HIS A 80 -11.79 0.10 10.39
C HIS A 80 -11.30 -1.20 9.73
N ASP A 81 -10.60 -1.09 8.60
CA ASP A 81 -10.10 -2.19 7.78
C ASP A 81 -8.95 -1.74 6.84
N GLU A 82 -8.31 -2.71 6.19
CA GLU A 82 -7.20 -2.49 5.25
C GLU A 82 -7.60 -1.70 4.01
N GLU A 83 -8.85 -1.79 3.55
CA GLU A 83 -9.34 -1.02 2.39
C GLU A 83 -9.37 0.47 2.69
N SER A 84 -10.00 0.84 3.81
CA SER A 84 -10.09 2.23 4.27
C SER A 84 -8.72 2.84 4.51
N PHE A 85 -7.78 2.05 5.02
CA PHE A 85 -6.38 2.45 5.18
C PHE A 85 -5.72 2.79 3.83
N LEU A 86 -5.82 1.91 2.84
CA LEU A 86 -5.24 2.15 1.51
C LEU A 86 -5.88 3.35 0.81
N GLN A 87 -7.21 3.49 0.90
CA GLN A 87 -7.93 4.63 0.32
C GLN A 87 -7.48 5.97 0.91
N LEU A 88 -7.16 6.01 2.21
CA LEU A 88 -6.64 7.23 2.81
C LEU A 88 -5.21 7.54 2.33
N LEU A 89 -4.32 6.55 2.26
CA LEU A 89 -2.98 6.75 1.72
C LEU A 89 -2.99 7.20 0.26
N ILE A 90 -3.96 6.71 -0.53
CA ILE A 90 -4.19 7.19 -1.90
C ILE A 90 -4.65 8.64 -1.90
N LYS A 91 -5.58 9.00 -1.02
CA LYS A 91 -6.12 10.36 -0.90
C LYS A 91 -5.08 11.38 -0.41
N ASP A 92 -4.11 10.93 0.39
CA ASP A 92 -2.99 11.74 0.89
C ASP A 92 -1.78 11.73 -0.07
N ASP A 93 -1.97 11.27 -1.31
CA ASP A 93 -0.91 11.16 -2.34
C ASP A 93 0.33 10.35 -1.92
N SER A 94 0.25 9.59 -0.82
CA SER A 94 1.30 8.67 -0.36
C SER A 94 1.35 7.40 -1.20
N LEU A 95 0.22 7.04 -1.82
CA LEU A 95 0.10 5.94 -2.78
C LEU A 95 -0.58 6.43 -4.06
N LYS A 96 -0.13 5.93 -5.21
CA LYS A 96 -0.83 6.10 -6.48
C LYS A 96 -1.32 4.77 -7.02
N ILE A 97 -2.54 4.78 -7.54
CA ILE A 97 -3.16 3.60 -8.15
C ILE A 97 -2.51 3.36 -9.52
N TYR A 98 -1.85 2.21 -9.67
CA TYR A 98 -1.50 1.66 -10.97
C TYR A 98 -2.62 0.75 -11.49
N LYS A 99 -3.12 -0.12 -10.61
CA LYS A 99 -4.18 -1.10 -10.90
C LYS A 99 -5.08 -1.29 -9.69
N TRP A 100 -6.39 -1.25 -9.90
CA TRP A 100 -7.39 -1.61 -8.88
C TRP A 100 -8.59 -2.27 -9.56
N GLU A 101 -8.61 -3.60 -9.56
CA GLU A 101 -9.65 -4.44 -10.18
C GLU A 101 -10.38 -5.31 -9.13
N TRP A 102 -10.02 -5.13 -7.86
CA TRP A 102 -10.69 -5.83 -6.78
C TRP A 102 -12.01 -5.15 -6.44
N GLU A 103 -13.04 -5.96 -6.26
CA GLU A 103 -14.36 -5.58 -5.78
C GLU A 103 -14.65 -6.35 -4.48
N PRO A 104 -15.33 -5.76 -3.49
CA PRO A 104 -15.74 -6.47 -2.30
C PRO A 104 -16.70 -7.60 -2.68
N GLU A 105 -16.46 -8.80 -2.16
CA GLU A 105 -17.42 -9.90 -2.31
C GLU A 105 -18.71 -9.50 -1.59
N HIS A 106 -19.77 -9.20 -2.34
CA HIS A 106 -21.09 -8.95 -1.78
C HIS A 106 -21.49 -10.15 -0.92
N LYS A 107 -21.61 -9.92 0.40
CA LYS A 107 -22.22 -10.86 1.34
C LYS A 107 -23.72 -10.69 1.40
#